data_AF-A0A539DVJ1-F1
#
_entry.id   AF-A0A539DVJ1-F1
#
_cell.length_a   1.000
_cell.length_b   1.000
_cell.length_c   1.000
_cell.angle_alpha   90.00
_cell.angle_beta   90.00
_cell.angle_gamma   90.00
#
_symmetry.space_group_name_H-M   'P 1'
#
loop_
_entity.id
_entity.type
_entity.pdbx_description
1 polymer ?
#
loop_
_entity_poly.entity_id
_entity_poly.type
_entity_poly.pdbx_seq_one_letter_code
_entity_poly.pdbx_strand_id
1 'polypeptide(L)'
;MGALSVGLFVFGYPAAIAVIARWVPVVRERRVRWFVVHQFAVTAIVVGWVLRSRWPAVTINATWLVTAAAWYALKPRLARRSSRS
;
A
#
# COMPACT_ATOMS: atom_id res chain seq x y z
N MET A 1 -2.65 -23.83 -9.81
CA MET A 1 -2.64 -22.57 -9.03
C MET A 1 -2.67 -22.93 -7.55
N GLY A 2 -1.75 -22.42 -6.72
CA GLY A 2 -1.70 -22.77 -5.29
C GLY A 2 -2.75 -22.02 -4.48
N ALA A 3 -3.48 -22.73 -3.60
CA ALA A 3 -4.54 -22.17 -2.74
C ALA A 3 -4.08 -20.95 -1.92
N LEU A 4 -2.80 -20.93 -1.51
CA LEU A 4 -2.19 -19.84 -0.75
C LEU A 4 -2.15 -18.52 -1.54
N SER A 5 -1.83 -18.57 -2.85
CA SER A 5 -1.87 -17.38 -3.71
C SER A 5 -3.27 -16.82 -3.88
N VAL A 6 -4.29 -17.69 -3.92
CA VAL A 6 -5.69 -17.29 -4.03
C VAL A 6 -6.14 -16.59 -2.75
N GLY A 7 -5.83 -17.15 -1.58
CA GLY A 7 -6.16 -16.54 -0.28
C GLY A 7 -5.56 -15.14 -0.13
N LEU A 8 -4.30 -14.96 -0.55
CA LEU A 8 -3.64 -13.64 -0.53
C LEU A 8 -4.35 -12.60 -1.40
N PHE A 9 -4.86 -12.99 -2.56
CA PHE A 9 -5.62 -12.07 -3.43
C PHE A 9 -7.03 -11.79 -2.92
N VAL A 10 -7.73 -12.81 -2.42
CA VAL A 10 -9.09 -12.68 -1.86
C VAL A 10 -9.08 -11.73 -0.66
N PHE A 11 -8.00 -11.71 0.13
CA PHE A 11 -7.83 -10.72 1.20
C PHE A 11 -7.30 -9.38 0.68
N GLY A 12 -6.25 -9.41 -0.14
CA GLY A 12 -5.50 -8.22 -0.53
C GLY A 12 -6.28 -7.25 -1.42
N TYR A 13 -7.03 -7.75 -2.40
CA TYR A 13 -7.77 -6.88 -3.33
C TYR A 13 -8.92 -6.12 -2.66
N PRO A 14 -9.83 -6.76 -1.90
CA PRO A 14 -10.90 -6.03 -1.21
C PRO A 14 -10.36 -5.00 -0.22
N ALA A 15 -9.31 -5.33 0.53
CA ALA A 15 -8.67 -4.40 1.44
C ALA A 15 -8.04 -3.21 0.70
N ALA A 16 -7.33 -3.44 -0.41
CA ALA A 16 -6.77 -2.38 -1.23
C ALA A 16 -7.86 -1.48 -1.84
N ILE A 17 -8.96 -2.06 -2.34
CA ILE A 17 -10.12 -1.31 -2.88
C ILE A 17 -10.75 -0.43 -1.80
N ALA A 18 -10.97 -0.97 -0.59
CA ALA A 18 -11.55 -0.22 0.51
C ALA A 18 -10.69 0.97 0.93
N VAL A 19 -9.35 0.83 0.90
CA VAL A 19 -8.45 1.95 1.20
C VAL A 19 -8.39 2.93 0.03
N ILE A 20 -8.36 2.48 -1.23
CA ILE A 20 -8.38 3.36 -2.41
C ILE A 20 -9.67 4.20 -2.43
N ALA A 21 -10.82 3.59 -2.17
CA ALA A 21 -12.11 4.30 -2.06
C ALA A 21 -12.13 5.36 -0.95
N ARG A 22 -11.27 5.19 0.08
CA ARG A 22 -11.11 6.13 1.20
C ARG A 22 -9.78 6.89 1.13
N TRP A 23 -9.10 6.89 -0.02
CA TRP A 23 -7.71 7.37 -0.10
C TRP A 23 -7.62 8.87 0.23
N VAL A 24 -8.57 9.67 -0.24
CA VAL A 24 -8.62 11.11 0.04
C VAL A 24 -8.70 11.40 1.54
N PRO A 25 -9.67 10.88 2.32
CA PRO A 25 -9.68 11.07 3.77
C PRO A 25 -8.48 10.42 4.48
N VAL A 26 -7.96 9.27 4.01
CA VAL A 26 -6.77 8.64 4.59
C VAL A 26 -5.52 9.52 4.47
N VAL A 27 -5.32 10.15 3.31
CA VAL A 27 -4.18 11.03 3.03
C VAL A 27 -4.35 12.42 3.68
N ARG A 28 -5.58 12.92 3.74
CA ARG A 28 -5.92 14.23 4.32
C ARG A 28 -5.88 14.21 5.85
N GLU A 29 -6.49 13.22 6.47
CA GLU A 29 -6.61 13.08 7.93
C GLU A 29 -5.50 12.21 8.55
N ARG A 30 -4.56 11.74 7.73
CA ARG A 30 -3.35 11.03 8.17
C ARG A 30 -3.61 9.79 9.02
N ARG A 31 -4.75 9.13 8.81
CA ARG A 31 -5.18 7.99 9.64
C ARG A 31 -4.21 6.81 9.52
N VAL A 32 -3.25 6.73 10.46
CA VAL A 32 -2.17 5.73 10.49
C VAL A 32 -2.71 4.32 10.33
N ARG A 33 -3.82 4.01 11.02
CA ARG A 33 -4.46 2.69 10.97
C ARG A 33 -4.86 2.27 9.56
N TRP A 34 -5.46 3.17 8.78
CA TRP A 34 -5.86 2.89 7.39
C TRP A 34 -4.66 2.77 6.46
N PHE A 35 -3.62 3.56 6.70
CA PHE A 35 -2.37 3.45 5.96
C PHE A 35 -1.67 2.09 6.22
N VAL A 36 -1.65 1.63 7.47
CA VAL A 36 -1.10 0.31 7.83
C VAL A 36 -1.89 -0.81 7.16
N VAL A 37 -3.23 -0.74 7.19
CA VAL A 37 -4.10 -1.71 6.48
C VAL A 37 -3.79 -1.74 4.98
N HIS A 38 -3.60 -0.57 4.36
CA HIS A 38 -3.21 -0.48 2.95
C HIS A 38 -1.87 -1.17 2.67
N GLN A 39 -0.86 -0.93 3.50
CA GLN A 39 0.46 -1.54 3.34
C GLN A 39 0.36 -3.07 3.43
N PHE A 40 -0.35 -3.61 4.43
CA PHE A 40 -0.58 -5.05 4.54
C PHE A 40 -1.32 -5.63 3.33
N ALA A 41 -2.34 -4.93 2.83
CA ALA A 41 -3.10 -5.35 1.66
C ALA A 41 -2.22 -5.43 0.40
N VAL A 42 -1.42 -4.39 0.14
CA VAL A 42 -0.53 -4.35 -1.02
C VAL A 42 0.61 -5.38 -0.87
N THR A 43 1.15 -5.58 0.34
CA THR A 43 2.11 -6.66 0.59
C THR A 43 1.52 -8.03 0.29
N ALA A 44 0.29 -8.31 0.71
CA ALA A 44 -0.38 -9.58 0.39
C ALA A 44 -0.54 -9.79 -1.12
N ILE A 45 -0.90 -8.73 -1.87
CA ILE A 45 -0.97 -8.76 -3.34
C ILE A 45 0.41 -9.07 -3.95
N VAL A 46 1.47 -8.40 -3.48
CA VAL A 46 2.86 -8.63 -3.94
C VAL A 46 3.26 -10.08 -3.72
N VAL A 47 3.07 -10.62 -2.50
CA VAL A 47 3.41 -12.02 -2.18
C VAL A 47 2.58 -12.98 -3.05
N GLY A 48 1.29 -12.69 -3.26
CA GLY A 48 0.43 -13.49 -4.15
C GLY A 48 0.97 -13.56 -5.57
N TRP A 49 1.51 -12.45 -6.10
CA TRP A 49 2.12 -12.41 -7.44
C TRP A 49 3.50 -13.07 -7.50
N VAL A 50 4.31 -12.95 -6.44
CA VAL A 50 5.60 -13.65 -6.31
C VAL A 50 5.38 -15.17 -6.38
N LEU A 51 4.41 -15.69 -5.62
CA LEU A 51 4.06 -17.11 -5.63
C LEU A 51 3.52 -17.61 -6.97
N ARG A 52 3.10 -16.70 -7.85
CA ARG A 52 2.68 -17.01 -9.23
C ARG A 52 3.75 -16.71 -10.27
N SER A 53 4.96 -16.31 -9.86
CA SER A 53 6.08 -15.94 -10.72
C SER A 53 5.74 -14.84 -11.75
N ARG A 54 4.77 -13.97 -11.42
CA ARG A 54 4.30 -12.88 -12.29
C ARG A 54 5.04 -11.58 -11.94
N TRP A 55 6.32 -11.53 -12.29
CA TRP A 55 7.22 -10.43 -11.96
C TRP A 55 6.75 -9.03 -12.40
N PRO A 56 6.11 -8.83 -13.57
CA PRO A 56 5.59 -7.50 -13.92
C PRO A 56 4.58 -6.96 -12.89
N ALA A 57 3.69 -7.82 -12.39
CA ALA A 57 2.72 -7.44 -11.37
C ALA A 57 3.39 -7.17 -10.01
N VAL A 58 4.41 -7.96 -9.65
CA VAL A 58 5.22 -7.72 -8.45
C VAL A 58 5.84 -6.32 -8.50
N THR A 59 6.51 -5.97 -9.59
CA THR A 59 7.20 -4.67 -9.74
C THR A 59 6.24 -3.49 -9.60
N ILE A 60 5.08 -3.55 -10.26
CA ILE A 60 4.07 -2.47 -10.20
C ILE A 60 3.58 -2.28 -8.76
N ASN A 61 3.16 -3.36 -8.10
CA ASN A 61 2.61 -3.30 -6.75
C ASN A 61 3.68 -2.92 -5.71
N ALA A 62 4.91 -3.41 -5.85
CA ALA A 62 6.03 -3.06 -4.98
C ALA A 62 6.44 -1.59 -5.13
N THR A 63 6.48 -1.08 -6.37
CA THR A 63 6.76 0.35 -6.63
C THR A 63 5.73 1.24 -5.93
N TRP A 64 4.45 0.87 -6.03
CA TRP A 64 3.38 1.58 -5.33
C TRP A 64 3.53 1.51 -3.80
N LEU A 65 3.81 0.34 -3.25
CA LEU A 65 4.04 0.12 -1.82
C LEU A 65 5.13 1.07 -1.27
N VAL A 66 6.28 1.10 -1.94
CA VAL A 66 7.43 1.94 -1.57
C VAL A 66 7.11 3.42 -1.71
N THR A 67 6.47 3.82 -2.81
CA THR A 67 6.08 5.22 -3.04
C THR A 67 5.14 5.72 -1.96
N ALA A 68 4.13 4.91 -1.60
CA ALA A 68 3.19 5.23 -0.53
C ALA A 68 3.87 5.34 0.84
N ALA A 69 4.82 4.44 1.15
CA ALA A 69 5.63 4.48 2.37
C ALA A 69 6.50 5.74 2.45
N ALA A 70 7.22 6.05 1.36
CA ALA A 70 8.06 7.23 1.27
C ALA A 70 7.25 8.52 1.45
N TRP A 71 6.12 8.64 0.76
CA TRP A 71 5.21 9.79 0.90
C TRP A 71 4.77 9.99 2.35
N TYR A 72 4.32 8.93 3.01
CA TYR A 72 3.83 8.99 4.38
C TYR A 72 4.93 9.43 5.38
N ALA A 73 6.16 8.92 5.18
CA ALA A 73 7.33 9.21 6.00
C ALA A 73 7.95 10.59 5.76
N LEU A 74 7.87 11.13 4.54
CA LEU A 74 8.47 12.42 4.17
C LEU A 74 7.58 13.63 4.49
N LYS A 75 6.25 13.48 4.42
CA LYS A 75 5.30 14.58 4.68
C LYS A 75 5.50 15.30 6.03
N PRO A 76 5.83 14.64 7.18
CA PRO A 76 6.11 15.36 8.43
C PRO A 76 7.41 16.18 8.37
N ARG A 77 8.41 15.70 7.62
CA ARG A 77 9.71 16.36 7.47
C ARG A 77 9.59 17.63 6.61
N LEU A 78 8.80 17.56 5.55
CA LEU A 78 8.51 18.71 4.68
C LEU A 78 7.73 19.80 5.42
N ALA A 79 6.71 19.43 6.22
CA ALA A 79 5.94 20.38 7.02
C ALA A 79 6.81 21.16 8.03
N ARG A 80 7.79 20.49 8.67
CA ARG A 80 8.74 21.13 9.62
C ARG A 80 9.78 22.02 8.93
N ARG A 81 10.13 21.74 7.67
CA ARG A 81 11.09 22.55 6.92
C ARG A 81 10.45 23.84 6.40
N SER A 82 9.18 23.79 6.02
CA SER A 82 8.40 24.96 5.58
C SER A 82 8.11 25.97 6.70
N SER A 83 8.09 25.55 7.97
CA SER A 83 7.84 26.46 9.11
C SER A 83 9.11 27.11 9.67
N ARG A 84 10.27 26.85 9.09
CA ARG A 84 11.58 27.42 9.47
C ARG A 84 12.16 28.36 8.40
N SER A 85 11.45 28.53 7.28
CA SER A 85 11.74 29.51 6.23
C SER A 85 10.84 30.71 6.40
#